data_AF-A0AAW2V0A5-F1
#
_entry.id   AF-A0AAW2V0A5-F1
#
_cell.length_a   1.000
_cell.length_b   1.000
_cell.length_c   1.000
_cell.angle_alpha   90.00
_cell.angle_beta   90.00
_cell.angle_gamma   90.00
#
_symmetry.space_group_name_H-M   'P 1'
#
loop_
_entity.id
_entity.type
_entity.pdbx_description
1 polymer ?
#
loop_
_entity_poly.entity_id
_entity_poly.type
_entity_poly.pdbx_seq_one_letter_code
_entity_poly.pdbx_strand_id
1 'polypeptide(L)'
;MAEKRNANGPPPAGNASGGNAYTIDLNTFSRRLQAMYTHWSQHKDEYWGSSDVLAVATPPPSEDLRYLKSSALNIWLLGYEFPETIMVFGDKHIHFLCSQKKASLLEVVKKSAKETVGVDVVMHVKAKNDNGSNQMESILRAIRSQSKSDHAALTVGYIAREAPEGKLLEIWTDKLKGSGLTLSDISNGLSDLFAVKDKNEITCIKKAAYLTACAMKNFVVPKVEKVIDEEKKVTHASLMDDTEKAILDPVKIGVKLRAENVDICYPPIFQSGGNFDLRPSASSNDDYLYYDSSSVIICAIGSRYNSYCSNVARTYLIDSNAVQSKAYEVLLKAHEAAILALKPGNRISSVYEAAVAVVEREAPELVPNLTKSAGTGIGLEFRESGLGLNAKNEKVLKAGMVFNVSLGFQNLQAKTSNSKSENFSLLLADTVIVTDDGRDVATSASSKSVKDIAYSFNEDEEEEVHPKVKPESIAKDAVFSKATLRSDNGEISKEELRKQHQAELARQKNEETARRLAGVESGSGDGRASVRAASDLIAYKVLMNCRHLGK
;
A
#
# COMPACT_ATOMS: atom_id res chain seq x y z
N MET A 1 68.07 -32.52 0.34
CA MET A 1 68.60 -32.46 -1.05
C MET A 1 68.04 -33.67 -1.80
N ALA A 2 67.68 -33.69 -3.08
CA ALA A 2 67.50 -32.68 -4.14
C ALA A 2 66.95 -33.44 -5.39
N GLU A 3 66.23 -32.91 -6.39
CA GLU A 3 65.44 -31.68 -6.63
C GLU A 3 64.75 -31.86 -8.01
N LYS A 4 63.68 -31.10 -8.36
CA LYS A 4 63.02 -31.02 -9.70
C LYS A 4 62.23 -32.28 -10.11
N ARG A 5 61.12 -32.27 -10.87
CA ARG A 5 60.29 -31.27 -11.61
C ARG A 5 58.92 -31.96 -11.86
N ASN A 6 57.76 -31.33 -12.10
CA ASN A 6 57.32 -29.93 -12.13
C ASN A 6 55.78 -29.89 -11.83
N ALA A 7 55.13 -28.72 -11.79
CA ALA A 7 53.66 -28.61 -11.60
C ALA A 7 52.91 -28.19 -12.88
N ASN A 8 51.67 -28.66 -13.06
CA ASN A 8 50.56 -27.93 -13.69
C ASN A 8 49.22 -28.71 -13.62
N GLY A 9 48.19 -28.09 -13.05
CA GLY A 9 46.82 -28.62 -12.99
C GLY A 9 45.97 -27.86 -11.96
N PRO A 10 44.94 -27.09 -12.37
CA PRO A 10 44.10 -26.36 -11.43
C PRO A 10 43.11 -27.30 -10.70
N PRO A 11 42.85 -27.11 -9.40
CA PRO A 11 41.84 -27.87 -8.67
C PRO A 11 40.40 -27.47 -9.09
N PRO A 12 39.40 -28.34 -8.86
CA PRO A 12 38.08 -28.22 -9.48
C PRO A 12 37.24 -27.05 -8.95
N ALA A 13 36.33 -26.58 -9.80
CA ALA A 13 35.42 -25.48 -9.52
C ALA A 13 34.52 -25.79 -8.31
N GLY A 14 34.66 -25.00 -7.24
CA GLY A 14 33.73 -25.01 -6.11
C GLY A 14 32.37 -24.44 -6.52
N ASN A 15 31.30 -25.05 -6.01
CA ASN A 15 29.91 -24.64 -6.28
C ASN A 15 29.69 -23.14 -6.02
N ALA A 16 29.35 -22.40 -7.07
CA ALA A 16 28.87 -21.03 -6.93
C ALA A 16 27.49 -21.03 -6.26
N SER A 17 27.42 -20.51 -5.05
CA SER A 17 26.15 -20.26 -4.36
C SER A 17 25.35 -19.18 -5.11
N GLY A 18 24.11 -19.51 -5.48
CA GLY A 18 23.22 -18.64 -6.26
C GLY A 18 22.71 -17.43 -5.49
N GLY A 19 23.56 -16.40 -5.33
CA GLY A 19 23.16 -15.07 -4.88
C GLY A 19 22.84 -14.17 -6.06
N ASN A 20 21.56 -13.82 -6.27
CA ASN A 20 21.18 -12.85 -7.29
C ASN A 20 21.71 -11.45 -6.94
N ALA A 21 22.42 -10.82 -7.87
CA ALA A 21 22.99 -9.49 -7.66
C ALA A 21 21.92 -8.40 -7.83
N TYR A 22 21.77 -7.56 -6.81
CA TYR A 22 20.98 -6.32 -6.89
C TYR A 22 21.49 -5.45 -8.06
N THR A 23 20.62 -5.13 -9.01
CA THR A 23 21.01 -4.45 -10.26
C THR A 23 20.10 -3.27 -10.50
N ILE A 24 20.64 -2.05 -10.42
CA ILE A 24 19.91 -0.81 -10.71
C ILE A 24 19.72 -0.69 -12.23
N ASP A 25 18.49 -0.46 -12.69
CA ASP A 25 18.22 -0.15 -14.10
C ASP A 25 18.68 1.29 -14.40
N LEU A 26 19.87 1.40 -15.00
CA LEU A 26 20.49 2.68 -15.34
C LEU A 26 19.67 3.51 -16.35
N ASN A 27 18.87 2.89 -17.22
CA ASN A 27 18.03 3.62 -18.17
C ASN A 27 16.84 4.27 -17.44
N THR A 28 16.20 3.52 -16.54
CA THR A 28 15.13 4.05 -15.70
C THR A 28 15.66 5.09 -14.73
N PHE A 29 16.81 4.86 -14.09
CA PHE A 29 17.51 5.84 -13.25
C PHE A 29 17.78 7.15 -14.01
N SER A 30 18.45 7.10 -15.17
CA SER A 30 18.75 8.30 -15.97
C SER A 30 17.49 9.08 -16.33
N ARG A 31 16.48 8.40 -16.88
CA ARG A 31 15.21 9.05 -17.26
C ARG A 31 14.51 9.72 -16.06
N ARG A 32 14.49 9.06 -14.90
CA ARG A 32 13.82 9.57 -13.69
C ARG A 32 14.64 10.67 -13.00
N LEU A 33 15.96 10.58 -13.01
CA LEU A 33 16.86 11.65 -12.54
C LEU A 33 16.68 12.91 -13.39
N GLN A 34 16.64 12.78 -14.72
CA GLN A 34 16.36 13.90 -15.62
C GLN A 34 15.00 14.52 -15.33
N ALA A 35 13.95 13.71 -15.19
CA ALA A 35 12.61 14.18 -14.88
C ALA A 35 12.56 14.96 -13.56
N MET A 36 13.23 14.46 -12.52
CA MET A 36 13.32 15.12 -11.21
C MET A 36 14.04 16.48 -11.30
N TYR A 37 15.23 16.54 -11.90
CA TYR A 37 15.97 17.81 -12.03
C TYR A 37 15.25 18.82 -12.95
N THR A 38 14.55 18.34 -13.99
CA THR A 38 13.74 19.19 -14.88
C THR A 38 12.53 19.77 -14.13
N HIS A 39 11.78 18.94 -13.42
CA HIS A 39 10.62 19.38 -12.63
C HIS A 39 11.03 20.30 -11.46
N TRP A 40 12.15 19.99 -10.79
CA TRP A 40 12.72 20.81 -9.72
C TRP A 40 13.12 22.20 -10.21
N SER A 41 13.84 22.30 -11.33
CA SER A 41 14.24 23.59 -11.90
C SER A 41 13.06 24.40 -12.46
N GLN A 42 12.06 23.75 -13.06
CA GLN A 42 10.89 24.43 -13.64
C GLN A 42 9.87 24.90 -12.59
N HIS A 43 9.71 24.17 -11.48
CA HIS A 43 8.69 24.44 -10.45
C HIS A 43 9.29 24.73 -9.07
N LYS A 44 10.51 25.29 -9.03
CA LYS A 44 11.32 25.46 -7.82
C LYS A 44 10.55 26.13 -6.66
N ASP A 45 9.87 27.22 -6.97
CA ASP A 45 9.12 28.01 -5.98
C ASP A 45 7.70 27.46 -5.73
N GLU A 46 7.08 26.84 -6.74
CA GLU A 46 5.70 26.32 -6.68
C GLU A 46 5.58 25.03 -5.84
N TYR A 47 6.49 24.07 -6.05
CA TYR A 47 6.40 22.74 -5.42
C TYR A 47 7.61 22.34 -4.56
N TRP A 48 8.77 22.97 -4.76
CA TRP A 48 10.02 22.57 -4.11
C TRP A 48 10.49 23.58 -3.03
N GLY A 49 9.62 24.49 -2.60
CA GLY A 49 9.89 25.42 -1.50
C GLY A 49 11.12 26.29 -1.72
N SER A 50 11.36 26.71 -2.98
CA SER A 50 12.53 27.50 -3.40
C SER A 50 13.89 26.83 -3.14
N SER A 51 13.93 25.52 -2.86
CA SER A 51 15.11 24.79 -2.41
C SER A 51 16.24 24.75 -3.44
N ASP A 52 17.47 25.09 -3.02
CA ASP A 52 18.72 24.98 -3.79
C ASP A 52 19.37 23.59 -3.70
N VAL A 53 19.00 22.82 -2.67
CA VAL A 53 19.45 21.44 -2.44
C VAL A 53 18.28 20.62 -1.91
N LEU A 54 18.11 19.38 -2.37
CA LEU A 54 17.10 18.45 -1.87
C LEU A 54 17.76 17.37 -1.00
N ALA A 55 17.40 17.28 0.27
CA ALA A 55 17.88 16.28 1.22
C ALA A 55 16.76 15.30 1.59
N VAL A 56 16.96 14.03 1.23
CA VAL A 56 16.03 12.93 1.52
C VAL A 56 16.76 11.88 2.36
N ALA A 57 16.23 11.59 3.55
CA ALA A 57 16.80 10.63 4.47
C ALA A 57 15.79 9.52 4.74
N THR A 58 16.17 8.27 4.50
CA THR A 58 15.31 7.09 4.69
C THR A 58 15.71 6.37 5.97
N PRO A 59 14.75 6.09 6.88
CA PRO A 59 15.02 5.45 8.17
C PRO A 59 15.51 4.01 8.04
N PRO A 60 15.93 3.36 9.14
CA PRO A 60 16.16 1.92 9.17
C PRO A 60 14.93 1.11 8.69
N PRO A 61 15.10 -0.17 8.34
CA PRO A 61 13.98 -1.06 8.06
C PRO A 61 13.07 -1.15 9.29
N SER A 62 11.76 -1.28 9.06
CA SER A 62 10.80 -1.69 10.09
C SER A 62 10.04 -2.92 9.60
N GLU A 63 9.53 -3.71 10.54
CA GLU A 63 8.56 -4.78 10.28
C GLU A 63 7.12 -4.26 10.17
N ASP A 64 6.91 -2.96 10.31
CA ASP A 64 5.59 -2.31 10.23
C ASP A 64 5.33 -1.80 8.81
N LEU A 65 4.12 -2.05 8.30
CA LEU A 65 3.74 -1.61 6.96
C LEU A 65 3.54 -0.09 6.97
N ARG A 66 4.40 0.64 6.25
CA ARG A 66 4.40 2.10 6.17
C ARG A 66 4.74 2.61 4.78
N TYR A 67 4.19 3.75 4.42
CA TYR A 67 4.53 4.47 3.19
C TYR A 67 5.27 5.76 3.53
N LEU A 68 6.57 5.73 3.29
CA LEU A 68 7.44 6.89 3.39
C LEU A 68 7.75 7.42 2.00
N LYS A 69 7.74 8.74 1.85
CA LYS A 69 8.04 9.45 0.61
C LYS A 69 9.53 9.39 0.30
N SER A 70 10.37 9.32 1.32
CA SER A 70 11.80 8.99 1.19
C SER A 70 12.02 7.60 0.58
N SER A 71 11.32 6.57 1.08
CA SER A 71 11.34 5.22 0.51
C SER A 71 10.74 5.17 -0.90
N ALA A 72 9.66 5.92 -1.16
CA ALA A 72 9.08 6.04 -2.49
C ALA A 72 10.08 6.65 -3.50
N LEU A 73 10.83 7.70 -3.12
CA LEU A 73 11.88 8.25 -3.99
C LEU A 73 12.99 7.23 -4.27
N ASN A 74 13.43 6.45 -3.29
CA ASN A 74 14.42 5.39 -3.48
C ASN A 74 13.94 4.36 -4.52
N ILE A 75 12.73 3.83 -4.33
CA ILE A 75 12.15 2.82 -5.21
C ILE A 75 11.89 3.39 -6.62
N TRP A 76 11.40 4.63 -6.70
CA TRP A 76 11.18 5.32 -7.97
C TRP A 76 12.50 5.53 -8.71
N LEU A 77 13.52 6.11 -8.07
CA LEU A 77 14.76 6.48 -8.75
C LEU A 77 15.69 5.28 -9.00
N LEU A 78 15.77 4.32 -8.08
CA LEU A 78 16.80 3.26 -8.06
C LEU A 78 16.23 1.84 -8.17
N GLY A 79 14.90 1.67 -8.13
CA GLY A 79 14.22 0.37 -8.19
C GLY A 79 14.18 -0.41 -6.86
N TYR A 80 14.81 0.11 -5.80
CA TYR A 80 14.91 -0.54 -4.49
C TYR A 80 14.83 0.50 -3.37
N GLU A 81 14.38 0.08 -2.18
CA GLU A 81 14.53 0.89 -0.98
C GLU A 81 15.99 0.87 -0.50
N PHE A 82 16.48 2.02 -0.02
CA PHE A 82 17.78 2.14 0.65
C PHE A 82 17.55 2.62 2.09
N PRO A 83 17.20 1.74 3.04
CA PRO A 83 17.04 2.12 4.44
C PRO A 83 18.34 2.69 5.03
N GLU A 84 18.27 3.41 6.15
CA GLU A 84 19.43 4.01 6.85
C GLU A 84 20.42 4.68 5.87
N THR A 85 19.91 5.55 5.00
CA THR A 85 20.64 6.21 3.91
C THR A 85 20.15 7.66 3.77
N ILE A 86 21.08 8.58 3.48
CA ILE A 86 20.78 9.98 3.20
C ILE A 86 21.25 10.29 1.78
N MET A 87 20.36 10.84 0.97
CA MET A 87 20.58 11.29 -0.41
C MET A 87 20.42 12.80 -0.46
N VAL A 88 21.42 13.51 -0.97
CA VAL A 88 21.41 14.97 -1.08
C VAL A 88 21.72 15.38 -2.51
N PHE A 89 20.74 15.95 -3.20
CA PHE A 89 20.80 16.36 -4.60
C PHE A 89 21.05 17.87 -4.70
N GLY A 90 22.07 18.28 -5.45
CA GLY A 90 22.39 19.69 -5.72
C GLY A 90 22.81 19.93 -7.18
N ASP A 91 23.08 21.19 -7.52
CA ASP A 91 23.48 21.66 -8.87
C ASP A 91 24.75 20.97 -9.41
N LYS A 92 25.70 20.64 -8.52
CA LYS A 92 27.03 20.11 -8.88
C LYS A 92 27.30 18.70 -8.40
N HIS A 93 26.69 18.30 -7.29
CA HIS A 93 26.92 17.00 -6.67
C HIS A 93 25.63 16.32 -6.21
N ILE A 94 25.60 14.99 -6.30
CA ILE A 94 24.69 14.14 -5.52
C ILE A 94 25.52 13.43 -4.47
N HIS A 95 25.18 13.61 -3.20
CA HIS A 95 25.85 12.95 -2.08
C HIS A 95 25.00 11.79 -1.55
N PHE A 96 25.60 10.62 -1.41
CA PHE A 96 24.98 9.47 -0.72
C PHE A 96 25.76 9.17 0.57
N LEU A 97 25.12 9.28 1.74
CA LEU A 97 25.65 8.80 3.01
C LEU A 97 24.99 7.48 3.38
N CYS A 98 25.75 6.38 3.32
CA CYS A 98 25.24 5.03 3.53
C CYS A 98 26.37 4.06 3.99
N SER A 99 26.03 2.79 4.21
CA SER A 99 27.02 1.75 4.53
C SER A 99 27.83 1.32 3.30
N GLN A 100 29.03 0.75 3.50
CA GLN A 100 29.91 0.30 2.41
C GLN A 100 29.21 -0.62 1.40
N LYS A 101 28.35 -1.53 1.85
CA LYS A 101 27.57 -2.44 0.99
C LYS A 101 26.64 -1.67 0.04
N LYS A 102 25.97 -0.62 0.55
CA LYS A 102 25.06 0.23 -0.24
C LYS A 102 25.85 1.14 -1.19
N ALA A 103 26.96 1.73 -0.74
CA ALA A 103 27.83 2.54 -1.58
C ALA A 103 28.33 1.74 -2.81
N SER A 104 28.81 0.51 -2.61
CA SER A 104 29.25 -0.38 -3.69
C SER A 104 28.15 -0.74 -4.69
N LEU A 105 26.87 -0.78 -4.28
CA LEU A 105 25.74 -0.97 -5.19
C LEU A 105 25.40 0.32 -5.95
N LEU A 106 25.61 1.49 -5.35
CA LEU A 106 25.31 2.80 -5.94
C LEU A 106 26.43 3.32 -6.86
N GLU A 107 27.66 2.77 -6.79
CA GLU A 107 28.78 3.16 -7.68
C GLU A 107 28.41 3.15 -9.17
N VAL A 108 27.51 2.25 -9.60
CA VAL A 108 27.06 2.15 -10.99
C VAL A 108 26.33 3.40 -11.50
N VAL A 109 25.73 4.20 -10.62
CA VAL A 109 24.94 5.37 -11.03
C VAL A 109 25.78 6.60 -11.33
N LYS A 110 27.07 6.62 -10.95
CA LYS A 110 27.95 7.79 -11.09
C LYS A 110 28.05 8.28 -12.53
N LYS A 111 28.32 7.36 -13.46
CA LYS A 111 28.43 7.66 -14.89
C LYS A 111 27.11 8.19 -15.45
N SER A 112 26.02 7.47 -15.17
CA SER A 112 24.67 7.83 -15.61
C SER A 112 24.24 9.21 -15.13
N ALA A 113 24.48 9.56 -13.86
CA ALA A 113 24.17 10.89 -13.33
C ALA A 113 24.96 11.99 -14.05
N LYS A 114 26.26 11.76 -14.29
CA LYS A 114 27.14 12.71 -14.98
C LYS A 114 26.73 12.94 -16.44
N GLU A 115 26.41 11.88 -17.16
CA GLU A 115 25.98 11.93 -18.57
C GLU A 115 24.56 12.51 -18.74
N THR A 116 23.69 12.33 -17.75
CA THR A 116 22.28 12.76 -17.83
C THR A 116 22.11 14.22 -17.42
N VAL A 117 22.52 14.58 -16.19
CA VAL A 117 22.25 15.91 -15.59
C VAL A 117 23.53 16.73 -15.35
N GLY A 118 24.71 16.23 -15.73
CA GLY A 118 25.99 16.92 -15.55
C GLY A 118 26.58 16.83 -14.13
N VAL A 119 25.91 16.12 -13.22
CA VAL A 119 26.18 16.12 -11.78
C VAL A 119 27.12 14.99 -11.36
N ASP A 120 28.11 15.29 -10.51
CA ASP A 120 29.06 14.31 -9.98
C ASP A 120 28.52 13.61 -8.71
N VAL A 121 28.61 12.28 -8.66
CA VAL A 121 28.09 11.50 -7.52
C VAL A 121 29.21 11.19 -6.52
N VAL A 122 29.01 11.58 -5.26
CA VAL A 122 29.96 11.44 -4.16
C VAL A 122 29.43 10.48 -3.10
N MET A 123 30.16 9.38 -2.86
CA MET A 123 29.84 8.41 -1.82
C MET A 123 30.51 8.78 -0.50
N HIS A 124 29.71 8.92 0.56
CA HIS A 124 30.17 9.07 1.93
C HIS A 124 29.89 7.77 2.68
N VAL A 125 30.92 6.97 2.91
CA VAL A 125 30.77 5.68 3.59
C VAL A 125 30.75 5.88 5.11
N LYS A 126 29.68 5.41 5.76
CA LYS A 126 29.60 5.24 7.21
C LYS A 126 30.12 3.87 7.62
N ALA A 127 31.15 3.85 8.48
CA ALA A 127 31.65 2.61 9.06
C ALA A 127 30.68 2.02 10.10
N LYS A 128 30.81 0.74 10.43
CA LYS A 128 29.85 0.03 11.31
C LYS A 128 29.73 0.65 12.71
N ASN A 129 30.82 1.20 13.25
CA ASN A 129 30.89 1.80 14.57
C ASN A 129 30.87 3.35 14.53
N ASP A 130 30.58 3.93 13.36
CA ASP A 130 30.54 5.37 13.12
C ASP A 130 29.08 5.86 13.13
N ASN A 131 28.85 7.05 13.67
CA ASN A 131 27.55 7.72 13.69
C ASN A 131 27.30 8.55 12.42
N GLY A 132 28.30 8.73 11.55
CA GLY A 132 28.20 9.47 10.30
C GLY A 132 28.40 10.99 10.44
N SER A 133 28.72 11.49 11.64
CA SER A 133 28.78 12.93 11.95
C SER A 133 29.73 13.69 11.02
N ASN A 134 30.92 13.14 10.78
CA ASN A 134 31.95 13.78 9.95
C ASN A 134 31.53 13.85 8.47
N GLN A 135 30.84 12.83 8.00
CA GLN A 135 30.29 12.73 6.65
C GLN A 135 29.15 13.74 6.45
N MET A 136 28.25 13.87 7.44
CA MET A 136 27.19 14.89 7.42
C MET A 136 27.78 16.30 7.40
N GLU A 137 28.82 16.57 8.17
CA GLU A 137 29.51 17.86 8.16
C GLU A 137 30.23 18.14 6.83
N SER A 138 30.79 17.10 6.20
CA SER A 138 31.35 17.18 4.84
C SER A 138 30.27 17.57 3.82
N ILE A 139 29.09 16.95 3.89
CA ILE A 139 27.92 17.28 3.05
C ILE A 139 27.47 18.72 3.31
N LEU A 140 27.25 19.13 4.57
CA LEU A 140 26.82 20.50 4.90
C LEU A 140 27.85 21.56 4.48
N ARG A 141 29.14 21.25 4.54
CA ARG A 141 30.21 22.12 4.00
C ARG A 141 30.15 22.21 2.47
N ALA A 142 29.90 21.10 1.78
CA ALA A 142 29.73 21.05 0.33
C ALA A 142 28.43 21.71 -0.16
N ILE A 143 27.39 21.80 0.66
CA ILE A 143 26.20 22.62 0.40
C ILE A 143 26.57 24.10 0.50
N ARG A 144 27.16 24.54 1.63
CA ARG A 144 27.52 25.95 1.86
C ARG A 144 28.47 26.53 0.81
N SER A 145 29.41 25.73 0.29
CA SER A 145 30.32 26.16 -0.77
C SER A 145 29.69 26.32 -2.16
N GLN A 146 28.39 26.04 -2.32
CA GLN A 146 27.64 26.29 -3.55
C GLN A 146 26.99 27.69 -3.60
N SER A 147 27.05 28.47 -2.51
CA SER A 147 26.49 29.83 -2.51
C SER A 147 27.16 30.70 -3.57
N LYS A 148 26.34 31.37 -4.39
CA LYS A 148 26.79 32.23 -5.50
C LYS A 148 27.06 33.68 -5.04
N SER A 149 26.79 34.02 -3.77
CA SER A 149 27.17 35.28 -3.13
C SER A 149 27.26 35.15 -1.60
N ASP A 150 27.91 36.11 -0.93
CA ASP A 150 28.02 36.17 0.54
C ASP A 150 26.69 36.49 1.26
N HIS A 151 25.59 36.69 0.52
CA HIS A 151 24.29 37.14 1.04
C HIS A 151 23.09 36.32 0.58
N ALA A 152 23.26 35.34 -0.33
CA ALA A 152 22.19 34.43 -0.72
C ALA A 152 22.03 33.30 0.32
N ALA A 153 20.94 33.31 1.09
CA ALA A 153 20.63 32.25 2.04
C ALA A 153 20.20 30.98 1.28
N LEU A 154 21.07 29.98 1.26
CA LEU A 154 20.79 28.67 0.66
C LEU A 154 19.63 27.96 1.39
N THR A 155 18.69 27.43 0.61
CA THR A 155 17.53 26.69 1.11
C THR A 155 17.70 25.19 0.86
N VAL A 156 17.62 24.39 1.93
CA VAL A 156 17.62 22.93 1.86
C VAL A 156 16.19 22.41 2.00
N GLY A 157 15.71 21.82 0.92
CA GLY A 157 14.46 21.10 0.86
C GLY A 157 14.58 19.75 1.58
N TYR A 158 13.62 19.42 2.42
CA TYR A 158 13.56 18.14 3.13
C TYR A 158 12.10 17.69 3.30
N ILE A 159 11.87 16.41 3.62
CA ILE A 159 10.51 15.89 3.82
C ILE A 159 10.09 16.23 5.24
N ALA A 160 9.35 17.32 5.43
CA ALA A 160 9.13 17.91 6.76
C ALA A 160 8.23 17.07 7.68
N ARG A 161 7.43 16.16 7.10
CA ARG A 161 6.45 15.32 7.81
C ARG A 161 6.95 13.92 8.15
N GLU A 162 8.16 13.53 7.71
CA GLU A 162 8.77 12.27 8.12
C GLU A 162 9.56 12.50 9.42
N ALA A 163 9.13 11.84 10.50
CA ALA A 163 9.86 11.87 11.76
C ALA A 163 11.23 11.19 11.60
N PRO A 164 12.31 11.73 12.20
CA PRO A 164 13.61 11.09 12.17
C PRO A 164 13.59 9.83 13.05
N GLU A 165 13.68 8.66 12.43
CA GLU A 165 13.82 7.39 13.14
C GLU A 165 15.23 6.84 13.01
N GLY A 166 15.82 6.51 14.15
CA GLY A 166 17.12 5.86 14.23
C GLY A 166 18.28 6.86 14.20
N LYS A 167 19.34 6.51 14.94
CA LYS A 167 20.49 7.36 15.26
C LYS A 167 21.08 8.15 14.09
N LEU A 168 21.08 7.60 12.86
CA LEU A 168 21.60 8.31 11.70
C LEU A 168 20.73 9.52 11.33
N LEU A 169 19.41 9.34 11.32
CA LEU A 169 18.44 10.37 10.91
C LEU A 169 18.20 11.39 12.02
N GLU A 170 18.23 10.95 13.28
CA GLU A 170 18.22 11.83 14.46
C GLU A 170 19.38 12.83 14.38
N ILE A 171 20.63 12.34 14.27
CA ILE A 171 21.83 13.19 14.18
C ILE A 171 21.82 14.06 12.92
N TRP A 172 21.35 13.54 11.78
CA TRP A 172 21.22 14.34 10.55
C TRP A 172 20.25 15.49 10.73
N THR A 173 19.08 15.24 11.33
CA THR A 173 18.04 16.24 11.55
C THR A 173 18.51 17.33 12.50
N ASP A 174 19.20 16.95 13.58
CA ASP A 174 19.78 17.91 14.53
C ASP A 174 20.87 18.76 13.88
N LYS A 175 21.77 18.15 13.09
CA LYS A 175 22.79 18.89 12.32
C LYS A 175 22.18 19.80 11.25
N LEU A 176 21.10 19.38 10.60
CA LEU A 176 20.43 20.15 9.56
C LEU A 176 19.70 21.36 10.18
N LYS A 177 18.96 21.17 11.28
CA LYS A 177 18.34 22.26 12.05
C LYS A 177 19.39 23.22 12.65
N GLY A 178 20.49 22.67 13.18
CA GLY A 178 21.63 23.45 13.69
C GLY A 178 22.55 24.03 12.62
N SER A 179 22.25 23.87 11.32
CA SER A 179 23.15 24.29 10.23
C SER A 179 23.09 25.79 9.92
N GLY A 180 22.05 26.50 10.37
CA GLY A 180 21.78 27.89 9.98
C GLY A 180 21.35 28.07 8.51
N LEU A 181 21.07 26.98 7.78
CA LEU A 181 20.48 27.01 6.44
C LEU A 181 18.95 27.17 6.55
N THR A 182 18.34 27.81 5.56
CA THR A 182 16.87 27.85 5.45
C THR A 182 16.38 26.44 5.13
N LEU A 183 15.34 25.96 5.80
CA LEU A 183 14.76 24.64 5.56
C LEU A 183 13.35 24.78 4.98
N SER A 184 12.95 23.91 4.05
CA SER A 184 11.62 23.94 3.43
C SER A 184 11.09 22.55 3.08
N ASP A 185 9.77 22.38 3.09
CA ASP A 185 9.14 21.07 2.79
C ASP A 185 9.09 20.81 1.28
N ILE A 186 9.54 19.63 0.85
CA ILE A 186 9.51 19.18 -0.56
C ILE A 186 8.48 18.08 -0.82
N SER A 187 7.63 17.78 0.16
CA SER A 187 6.57 16.76 0.03
C SER A 187 5.63 17.02 -1.15
N ASN A 188 5.38 18.29 -1.50
CA ASN A 188 4.55 18.66 -2.65
C ASN A 188 5.25 18.40 -3.99
N GLY A 189 6.54 18.73 -4.12
CA GLY A 189 7.39 18.44 -5.27
C GLY A 189 7.45 16.95 -5.59
N LEU A 190 7.72 16.13 -4.57
CA LEU A 190 7.69 14.68 -4.71
C LEU A 190 6.29 14.15 -5.08
N SER A 191 5.22 14.73 -4.50
CA SER A 191 3.84 14.32 -4.85
C SER A 191 3.47 14.63 -6.30
N ASP A 192 3.90 15.76 -6.85
CA ASP A 192 3.62 16.12 -8.25
C ASP A 192 4.49 15.31 -9.22
N LEU A 193 5.77 15.11 -8.87
CA LEU A 193 6.71 14.28 -9.63
C LEU A 193 6.23 12.82 -9.77
N PHE A 194 5.65 12.25 -8.71
CA PHE A 194 5.11 10.89 -8.74
C PHE A 194 3.67 10.81 -9.29
N ALA A 195 3.00 11.94 -9.55
CA ALA A 195 1.57 11.96 -9.87
C ALA A 195 1.23 11.18 -11.15
N VAL A 196 2.05 11.33 -12.20
CA VAL A 196 1.87 10.70 -13.51
C VAL A 196 2.79 9.48 -13.63
N LYS A 197 2.20 8.31 -13.80
CA LYS A 197 2.88 7.00 -13.82
C LYS A 197 3.32 6.64 -15.24
N ASP A 198 4.55 6.17 -15.40
CA ASP A 198 5.03 5.63 -16.67
C ASP A 198 4.45 4.23 -16.99
N LYS A 199 4.66 3.74 -18.22
CA LYS A 199 4.08 2.48 -18.71
C LYS A 199 4.44 1.26 -17.85
N ASN A 200 5.63 1.23 -17.24
CA ASN A 200 6.04 0.13 -16.36
C ASN A 200 5.32 0.23 -15.00
N GLU A 201 5.14 1.43 -14.49
CA GLU A 201 4.41 1.71 -13.24
C GLU A 201 2.93 1.33 -13.39
N ILE A 202 2.27 1.78 -14.46
CA ILE A 202 0.91 1.37 -14.83
C ILE A 202 0.81 -0.15 -14.96
N THR A 203 1.81 -0.82 -15.54
CA THR A 203 1.82 -2.29 -15.64
C THR A 203 1.92 -2.97 -14.26
N CYS A 204 2.67 -2.40 -13.32
CA CYS A 204 2.75 -2.92 -11.95
C CYS A 204 1.43 -2.70 -11.19
N ILE A 205 0.85 -1.49 -11.29
CA ILE A 205 -0.48 -1.15 -10.74
C ILE A 205 -1.56 -2.09 -11.28
N LYS A 206 -1.59 -2.37 -12.59
CA LYS A 206 -2.56 -3.30 -13.19
C LYS A 206 -2.41 -4.73 -12.65
N LYS A 207 -1.18 -5.19 -12.40
CA LYS A 207 -0.94 -6.51 -11.79
C LYS A 207 -1.41 -6.57 -10.34
N ALA A 208 -1.13 -5.52 -9.56
CA ALA A 208 -1.64 -5.37 -8.20
C ALA A 208 -3.18 -5.35 -8.19
N ALA A 209 -3.80 -4.49 -8.99
CA ALA A 209 -5.26 -4.35 -9.07
C ALA A 209 -5.95 -5.65 -9.51
N TYR A 210 -5.37 -6.38 -10.47
CA TYR A 210 -5.86 -7.70 -10.88
C TYR A 210 -5.77 -8.73 -9.73
N LEU A 211 -4.63 -8.79 -9.03
CA LEU A 211 -4.48 -9.65 -7.85
C LEU A 211 -5.50 -9.29 -6.76
N THR A 212 -5.67 -8.01 -6.46
CA THR A 212 -6.65 -7.50 -5.49
C THR A 212 -8.09 -7.86 -5.87
N ALA A 213 -8.47 -7.68 -7.14
CA ALA A 213 -9.81 -8.05 -7.60
C ALA A 213 -10.03 -9.57 -7.57
N CYS A 214 -9.03 -10.37 -7.95
CA CYS A 214 -9.08 -11.83 -7.85
C CYS A 214 -9.07 -12.33 -6.40
N ALA A 215 -8.37 -11.68 -5.47
CA ALA A 215 -8.43 -12.03 -4.05
C ALA A 215 -9.84 -11.77 -3.48
N MET A 216 -10.47 -10.65 -3.84
CA MET A 216 -11.86 -10.38 -3.44
C MET A 216 -12.81 -11.45 -4.03
N LYS A 217 -12.74 -11.68 -5.34
CA LYS A 217 -13.67 -12.57 -6.06
C LYS A 217 -13.46 -14.06 -5.78
N ASN A 218 -12.22 -14.54 -5.79
CA ASN A 218 -11.89 -15.97 -5.78
C ASN A 218 -11.63 -16.51 -4.37
N PHE A 219 -11.49 -15.63 -3.37
CA PHE A 219 -11.21 -16.01 -1.99
C PHE A 219 -12.15 -15.36 -0.99
N VAL A 220 -12.21 -14.02 -0.93
CA VAL A 220 -13.01 -13.34 0.11
C VAL A 220 -14.50 -13.66 -0.02
N VAL A 221 -15.07 -13.53 -1.23
CA VAL A 221 -16.50 -13.83 -1.48
C VAL A 221 -16.82 -15.31 -1.15
N PRO A 222 -16.17 -16.32 -1.75
CA PRO A 222 -16.40 -17.74 -1.39
C PRO A 222 -16.14 -18.08 0.08
N LYS A 223 -15.23 -17.38 0.76
CA LYS A 223 -14.95 -17.58 2.19
C LYS A 223 -16.08 -17.00 3.06
N VAL A 224 -16.61 -15.83 2.70
CA VAL A 224 -17.73 -15.17 3.42
C VAL A 224 -19.03 -15.94 3.18
N GLU A 225 -19.36 -16.26 1.93
CA GLU A 225 -20.50 -17.12 1.56
C GLU A 225 -20.48 -18.41 2.39
N LYS A 226 -19.38 -19.16 2.33
CA LYS A 226 -19.22 -20.39 3.11
C LYS A 226 -19.34 -20.21 4.64
N VAL A 227 -18.93 -19.06 5.18
CA VAL A 227 -19.09 -18.78 6.62
C VAL A 227 -20.55 -18.53 6.98
N ILE A 228 -21.31 -17.91 6.09
CA ILE A 228 -22.74 -17.67 6.22
C ILE A 228 -23.51 -18.99 6.08
N ASP A 229 -23.29 -19.73 4.98
CA ASP A 229 -23.99 -20.99 4.64
C ASP A 229 -23.78 -22.09 5.69
N GLU A 230 -22.59 -22.17 6.29
CA GLU A 230 -22.25 -23.16 7.33
C GLU A 230 -22.50 -22.63 8.77
N GLU A 231 -23.17 -21.48 8.92
CA GLU A 231 -23.44 -20.77 10.19
C GLU A 231 -22.22 -20.62 11.12
N LYS A 232 -21.05 -20.33 10.54
CA LYS A 232 -19.78 -20.35 11.26
C LYS A 232 -19.48 -19.05 12.01
N LYS A 233 -19.08 -19.22 13.26
CA LYS A 233 -18.50 -18.14 14.08
C LYS A 233 -17.02 -17.93 13.71
N VAL A 234 -16.78 -17.00 12.79
CA VAL A 234 -15.43 -16.55 12.38
C VAL A 234 -15.30 -15.05 12.68
N THR A 235 -14.17 -14.62 13.24
CA THR A 235 -13.93 -13.21 13.57
C THR A 235 -13.47 -12.41 12.35
N HIS A 236 -13.67 -11.09 12.37
CA HIS A 236 -13.13 -10.21 11.32
C HIS A 236 -11.60 -10.33 11.21
N ALA A 237 -10.88 -10.40 12.33
CA ALA A 237 -9.45 -10.65 12.38
C ALA A 237 -9.05 -12.01 11.75
N SER A 238 -9.82 -13.07 11.95
CA SER A 238 -9.53 -14.36 11.29
C SER A 238 -9.74 -14.32 9.78
N LEU A 239 -10.71 -13.54 9.28
CA LEU A 239 -10.91 -13.33 7.84
C LEU A 239 -9.79 -12.48 7.23
N MET A 240 -9.31 -11.48 7.97
CA MET A 240 -8.13 -10.66 7.63
C MET A 240 -6.88 -11.53 7.42
N ASP A 241 -6.51 -12.31 8.44
CA ASP A 241 -5.33 -13.19 8.40
C ASP A 241 -5.38 -14.19 7.23
N ASP A 242 -6.55 -14.79 7.00
CA ASP A 242 -6.76 -15.74 5.90
C ASP A 242 -6.65 -15.06 4.53
N THR A 243 -7.14 -13.82 4.41
CA THR A 243 -7.08 -13.03 3.18
C THR A 243 -5.67 -12.53 2.89
N GLU A 244 -4.91 -12.14 3.92
CA GLU A 244 -3.49 -11.79 3.78
C GLU A 244 -2.67 -12.96 3.23
N LYS A 245 -2.83 -14.16 3.82
CA LYS A 245 -2.18 -15.40 3.33
C LYS A 245 -2.56 -15.71 1.88
N ALA A 246 -3.80 -15.44 1.47
CA ALA A 246 -4.29 -15.65 0.11
C ALA A 246 -3.69 -14.63 -0.90
N ILE A 247 -3.50 -13.37 -0.50
CA ILE A 247 -2.83 -12.35 -1.31
C ILE A 247 -1.35 -12.71 -1.49
N LEU A 248 -0.66 -13.08 -0.42
CA LEU A 248 0.77 -13.42 -0.41
C LEU A 248 1.10 -14.71 -1.18
N ASP A 249 0.13 -15.59 -1.40
CA ASP A 249 0.24 -16.77 -2.28
C ASP A 249 -0.72 -16.68 -3.48
N PRO A 250 -0.43 -15.80 -4.47
CA PRO A 250 -1.33 -15.49 -5.57
C PRO A 250 -1.70 -16.72 -6.41
N VAL A 251 -0.84 -17.75 -6.43
CA VAL A 251 -1.08 -18.99 -7.20
C VAL A 251 -2.26 -19.78 -6.62
N LYS A 252 -2.44 -19.79 -5.28
CA LYS A 252 -3.58 -20.47 -4.63
C LYS A 252 -4.94 -19.89 -5.03
N ILE A 253 -4.99 -18.60 -5.39
CA ILE A 253 -6.20 -17.90 -5.84
C ILE A 253 -6.28 -17.74 -7.37
N GLY A 254 -5.48 -18.53 -8.11
CA GLY A 254 -5.51 -18.61 -9.59
C GLY A 254 -4.73 -17.51 -10.31
N VAL A 255 -3.97 -16.67 -9.60
CA VAL A 255 -3.25 -15.52 -10.17
C VAL A 255 -1.79 -15.86 -10.44
N LYS A 256 -1.39 -15.86 -11.72
CA LYS A 256 -0.02 -16.17 -12.18
C LYS A 256 0.94 -15.00 -12.02
N LEU A 257 1.15 -14.55 -10.78
CA LEU A 257 2.18 -13.57 -10.40
C LEU A 257 3.25 -14.23 -9.55
N ARG A 258 4.45 -13.63 -9.52
CA ARG A 258 5.52 -14.11 -8.62
C ARG A 258 5.26 -13.57 -7.21
N ALA A 259 5.03 -14.47 -6.25
CA ALA A 259 4.82 -14.12 -4.83
C ALA A 259 5.92 -13.21 -4.27
N GLU A 260 7.17 -13.39 -4.73
CA GLU A 260 8.34 -12.60 -4.31
C GLU A 260 8.28 -11.09 -4.65
N ASN A 261 7.32 -10.69 -5.49
CA ASN A 261 7.04 -9.32 -5.89
C ASN A 261 5.72 -8.78 -5.33
N VAL A 262 5.00 -9.60 -4.57
CA VAL A 262 3.66 -9.33 -4.05
C VAL A 262 3.73 -8.97 -2.58
N ASP A 263 2.84 -8.08 -2.15
CA ASP A 263 2.56 -7.82 -0.74
C ASP A 263 1.09 -7.41 -0.55
N ILE A 264 0.66 -7.26 0.71
CA ILE A 264 -0.51 -6.47 1.05
C ILE A 264 -0.18 -4.96 1.02
N CYS A 265 -1.20 -4.11 0.87
CA CYS A 265 -1.08 -2.66 1.08
C CYS A 265 -1.38 -2.24 2.52
N TYR A 266 -2.16 -3.05 3.23
CA TYR A 266 -2.59 -2.88 4.61
C TYR A 266 -3.27 -4.20 5.04
N PRO A 267 -3.36 -4.52 6.35
CA PRO A 267 -4.08 -5.70 6.83
C PRO A 267 -5.56 -5.66 6.35
N PRO A 268 -6.06 -6.69 5.63
CA PRO A 268 -7.41 -6.67 5.05
C PRO A 268 -8.52 -6.30 6.05
N ILE A 269 -9.39 -5.37 5.68
CA ILE A 269 -10.42 -4.83 6.59
C ILE A 269 -11.76 -5.54 6.35
N PHE A 270 -12.32 -6.08 7.43
CA PHE A 270 -13.65 -6.68 7.51
C PHE A 270 -14.45 -6.00 8.63
N GLN A 271 -15.69 -5.59 8.34
CA GLN A 271 -16.58 -4.92 9.29
C GLN A 271 -18.02 -5.40 9.10
N SER A 272 -18.74 -5.64 10.20
CA SER A 272 -20.17 -5.97 10.23
C SER A 272 -20.77 -5.70 11.61
N GLY A 273 -22.07 -5.93 11.78
CA GLY A 273 -22.72 -5.94 13.12
C GLY A 273 -22.80 -4.59 13.82
N GLY A 274 -22.93 -3.50 13.05
CA GLY A 274 -23.14 -2.14 13.55
C GLY A 274 -21.86 -1.34 13.79
N ASN A 275 -20.71 -2.00 13.87
CA ASN A 275 -19.41 -1.40 14.13
C ASN A 275 -18.65 -1.13 12.82
N PHE A 276 -18.76 0.10 12.31
CA PHE A 276 -18.13 0.50 11.04
C PHE A 276 -17.21 1.71 11.21
N ASP A 277 -16.09 1.71 10.50
CA ASP A 277 -15.16 2.84 10.38
C ASP A 277 -14.66 2.94 8.94
N LEU A 278 -15.07 3.99 8.22
CA LEU A 278 -14.66 4.21 6.83
C LEU A 278 -13.37 5.04 6.71
N ARG A 279 -12.68 5.33 7.82
CA ARG A 279 -11.36 5.97 7.79
C ARG A 279 -10.31 4.96 7.32
N PRO A 280 -9.25 5.40 6.61
CA PRO A 280 -8.11 4.54 6.29
C PRO A 280 -7.31 4.02 7.50
N SER A 281 -7.67 4.43 8.73
CA SER A 281 -7.13 3.93 10.00
C SER A 281 -7.92 2.76 10.59
N ALA A 282 -8.96 2.28 9.92
CA ALA A 282 -9.76 1.17 10.41
C ALA A 282 -8.96 -0.15 10.35
N SER A 283 -9.29 -1.05 11.27
CA SER A 283 -8.75 -2.40 11.37
C SER A 283 -9.88 -3.42 11.54
N SER A 284 -9.62 -4.67 11.17
CA SER A 284 -10.49 -5.79 11.51
C SER A 284 -10.38 -6.09 13.01
N ASN A 285 -11.51 -6.27 13.69
CA ASN A 285 -11.55 -6.53 15.14
C ASN A 285 -11.81 -8.01 15.48
N ASP A 286 -11.91 -8.33 16.76
CA ASP A 286 -12.15 -9.68 17.26
C ASP A 286 -13.65 -10.07 17.33
N ASP A 287 -14.57 -9.19 16.90
CA ASP A 287 -15.99 -9.54 16.81
C ASP A 287 -16.21 -10.62 15.74
N TYR A 288 -17.18 -11.51 15.98
CA TYR A 288 -17.67 -12.43 14.96
C TYR A 288 -18.35 -11.70 13.81
N LEU A 289 -18.13 -12.17 12.58
CA LEU A 289 -18.88 -11.76 11.41
C LEU A 289 -20.38 -11.91 11.69
N TYR A 290 -21.13 -10.89 11.34
CA TYR A 290 -22.55 -10.76 11.65
C TYR A 290 -23.37 -10.65 10.35
N TYR A 291 -24.31 -11.56 10.19
CA TYR A 291 -25.01 -11.84 8.94
C TYR A 291 -26.47 -12.26 9.13
N ASP A 292 -27.11 -11.93 10.25
CA ASP A 292 -28.58 -12.07 10.38
C ASP A 292 -29.30 -11.11 9.40
N SER A 293 -30.62 -11.20 9.29
CA SER A 293 -31.40 -10.36 8.38
C SER A 293 -31.17 -8.84 8.57
N SER A 294 -31.17 -8.11 7.44
CA SER A 294 -30.79 -6.69 7.35
C SER A 294 -29.36 -6.40 7.84
N SER A 295 -28.41 -7.31 7.62
CA SER A 295 -26.99 -7.09 7.89
C SER A 295 -26.25 -6.47 6.72
N VAL A 296 -25.12 -5.84 7.05
CA VAL A 296 -24.19 -5.24 6.10
C VAL A 296 -22.78 -5.69 6.44
N ILE A 297 -22.02 -6.13 5.44
CA ILE A 297 -20.62 -6.54 5.57
C ILE A 297 -19.77 -5.67 4.64
N ILE A 298 -18.77 -4.96 5.18
CA ILE A 298 -17.79 -4.23 4.39
C ILE A 298 -16.48 -5.03 4.35
N CYS A 299 -15.97 -5.26 3.14
CA CYS A 299 -14.66 -5.86 2.90
C CYS A 299 -13.81 -4.89 2.07
N ALA A 300 -12.66 -4.46 2.58
CA ALA A 300 -11.70 -3.61 1.86
C ALA A 300 -10.32 -4.24 1.88
N ILE A 301 -9.77 -4.52 0.69
CA ILE A 301 -8.46 -5.19 0.55
C ILE A 301 -7.59 -4.48 -0.50
N GLY A 302 -6.29 -4.42 -0.25
CA GLY A 302 -5.30 -3.86 -1.17
C GLY A 302 -4.07 -4.75 -1.27
N SER A 303 -3.57 -4.94 -2.50
CA SER A 303 -2.34 -5.69 -2.77
C SER A 303 -1.35 -4.81 -3.53
N ARG A 304 -0.08 -5.15 -3.37
CA ARG A 304 1.07 -4.44 -3.90
C ARG A 304 1.80 -5.34 -4.88
N TYR A 305 2.24 -4.83 -6.02
CA TYR A 305 3.10 -5.57 -6.95
C TYR A 305 4.30 -4.71 -7.37
N ASN A 306 5.52 -5.21 -7.19
CA ASN A 306 6.77 -4.44 -7.39
C ASN A 306 6.71 -3.06 -6.69
N SER A 307 6.25 -3.03 -5.44
CA SER A 307 6.02 -1.82 -4.64
C SER A 307 4.89 -0.87 -5.09
N TYR A 308 4.19 -1.12 -6.20
CA TYR A 308 3.03 -0.32 -6.62
C TYR A 308 1.73 -0.87 -6.03
N CYS A 309 0.94 -0.01 -5.41
CA CYS A 309 -0.25 -0.32 -4.64
C CYS A 309 -1.52 -0.37 -5.50
N SER A 310 -2.53 -1.07 -4.97
CA SER A 310 -3.90 -1.08 -5.48
C SER A 310 -4.89 -1.29 -4.33
N ASN A 311 -6.16 -0.98 -4.58
CA ASN A 311 -7.22 -1.04 -3.60
C ASN A 311 -8.56 -1.45 -4.22
N VAL A 312 -9.35 -2.26 -3.51
CA VAL A 312 -10.77 -2.49 -3.77
C VAL A 312 -11.53 -2.54 -2.46
N ALA A 313 -12.73 -1.96 -2.43
CA ALA A 313 -13.67 -2.15 -1.33
C ALA A 313 -15.07 -2.47 -1.86
N ARG A 314 -15.73 -3.41 -1.20
CA ARG A 314 -17.09 -3.85 -1.50
C ARG A 314 -17.90 -3.88 -0.22
N THR A 315 -19.20 -3.67 -0.38
CA THR A 315 -20.20 -3.89 0.65
C THR A 315 -21.13 -4.99 0.16
N TYR A 316 -21.41 -5.96 1.02
CA TYR A 316 -22.37 -7.04 0.81
C TYR A 316 -23.57 -6.82 1.73
N LEU A 317 -24.75 -7.20 1.24
CA LEU A 317 -26.04 -6.94 1.85
C LEU A 317 -26.74 -8.28 2.13
N ILE A 318 -27.16 -8.54 3.36
CA ILE A 318 -27.82 -9.79 3.75
C ILE A 318 -29.26 -9.48 4.20
N ASP A 319 -30.26 -10.02 3.49
CA ASP A 319 -31.69 -9.65 3.59
C ASP A 319 -31.90 -8.13 3.75
N SER A 320 -31.32 -7.32 2.87
CA SER A 320 -31.35 -5.86 3.04
C SER A 320 -32.76 -5.30 3.01
N ASN A 321 -33.06 -4.41 3.95
CA ASN A 321 -34.28 -3.61 3.89
C ASN A 321 -34.15 -2.46 2.86
N ALA A 322 -35.30 -1.87 2.48
CA ALA A 322 -35.37 -0.82 1.47
C ALA A 322 -34.47 0.42 1.73
N VAL A 323 -34.13 0.73 2.99
CA VAL A 323 -33.21 1.84 3.31
C VAL A 323 -31.78 1.47 2.93
N GLN A 324 -31.35 0.25 3.26
CA GLN A 324 -30.03 -0.28 2.91
C GLN A 324 -29.87 -0.41 1.39
N SER A 325 -30.87 -0.98 0.69
CA SER A 325 -30.85 -1.12 -0.77
C SER A 325 -30.81 0.23 -1.49
N LYS A 326 -31.69 1.19 -1.13
CA LYS A 326 -31.68 2.55 -1.70
C LYS A 326 -30.34 3.24 -1.47
N ALA A 327 -29.79 3.16 -0.25
CA ALA A 327 -28.52 3.80 0.07
C ALA A 327 -27.34 3.19 -0.73
N TYR A 328 -27.35 1.87 -0.98
CA TYR A 328 -26.35 1.22 -1.83
C TYR A 328 -26.48 1.65 -3.29
N GLU A 329 -27.69 1.67 -3.86
CA GLU A 329 -27.92 2.12 -5.24
C GLU A 329 -27.45 3.56 -5.48
N VAL A 330 -27.74 4.47 -4.55
CA VAL A 330 -27.28 5.86 -4.61
C VAL A 330 -25.76 5.94 -4.48
N LEU A 331 -25.16 5.14 -3.58
CA LEU A 331 -23.70 5.10 -3.44
C LEU A 331 -23.03 4.56 -4.71
N LEU A 332 -23.59 3.53 -5.33
CA LEU A 332 -23.09 2.96 -6.59
C LEU A 332 -23.10 4.01 -7.71
N LYS A 333 -24.23 4.69 -7.92
CA LYS A 333 -24.35 5.77 -8.91
C LYS A 333 -23.38 6.94 -8.62
N ALA A 334 -23.22 7.34 -7.37
CA ALA A 334 -22.32 8.42 -6.98
C ALA A 334 -20.83 8.03 -7.19
N HIS A 335 -20.48 6.79 -6.86
CA HIS A 335 -19.15 6.23 -7.11
C HIS A 335 -18.86 6.10 -8.61
N GLU A 336 -19.83 5.66 -9.41
CA GLU A 336 -19.71 5.64 -10.87
C GLU A 336 -19.57 7.04 -11.46
N ALA A 337 -20.33 8.03 -10.99
CA ALA A 337 -20.19 9.43 -11.42
C ALA A 337 -18.79 10.00 -11.14
N ALA A 338 -18.21 9.71 -9.97
CA ALA A 338 -16.81 10.05 -9.68
C ALA A 338 -15.82 9.38 -10.67
N ILE A 339 -15.99 8.08 -10.93
CA ILE A 339 -15.16 7.36 -11.91
C ILE A 339 -15.33 7.95 -13.32
N LEU A 340 -16.54 8.33 -13.73
CA LEU A 340 -16.81 8.94 -15.04
C LEU A 340 -16.10 10.30 -15.19
N ALA A 341 -16.00 11.08 -14.11
CA ALA A 341 -15.35 12.39 -14.06
C ALA A 341 -13.81 12.33 -14.13
N LEU A 342 -13.20 11.15 -13.88
CA LEU A 342 -11.77 10.93 -14.12
C LEU A 342 -11.47 10.92 -15.62
N LYS A 343 -11.13 12.08 -16.16
CA LYS A 343 -10.75 12.31 -17.56
C LYS A 343 -9.65 13.39 -17.62
N PRO A 344 -8.67 13.31 -18.54
CA PRO A 344 -7.67 14.37 -18.72
C PRO A 344 -8.33 15.74 -18.97
N GLY A 345 -7.77 16.79 -18.39
CA GLY A 345 -8.25 18.17 -18.51
C GLY A 345 -9.32 18.59 -17.49
N ASN A 346 -10.02 17.64 -16.85
CA ASN A 346 -10.90 17.94 -15.72
C ASN A 346 -10.08 18.34 -14.48
N ARG A 347 -10.66 19.10 -13.55
CA ARG A 347 -10.07 19.33 -12.22
C ARG A 347 -10.29 18.13 -11.31
N ILE A 348 -9.38 17.86 -10.38
CA ILE A 348 -9.55 16.79 -9.39
C ILE A 348 -10.81 17.01 -8.53
N SER A 349 -11.14 18.26 -8.16
CA SER A 349 -12.35 18.62 -7.43
C SER A 349 -13.64 18.12 -8.09
N SER A 350 -13.71 18.16 -9.43
CA SER A 350 -14.88 17.71 -10.19
C SER A 350 -15.24 16.23 -9.99
N VAL A 351 -14.28 15.39 -9.57
CA VAL A 351 -14.49 13.98 -9.24
C VAL A 351 -15.38 13.83 -7.99
N TYR A 352 -15.13 14.65 -6.98
CA TYR A 352 -15.93 14.65 -5.75
C TYR A 352 -17.26 15.40 -5.94
N GLU A 353 -17.24 16.53 -6.67
CA GLU A 353 -18.45 17.27 -7.05
C GLU A 353 -19.46 16.37 -7.81
N ALA A 354 -18.98 15.53 -8.74
CA ALA A 354 -19.83 14.59 -9.48
C ALA A 354 -20.51 13.55 -8.57
N ALA A 355 -19.84 13.04 -7.55
CA ALA A 355 -20.44 12.16 -6.56
C ALA A 355 -21.49 12.88 -5.71
N VAL A 356 -21.15 14.07 -5.18
CA VAL A 356 -22.06 14.88 -4.35
C VAL A 356 -23.34 15.22 -5.11
N ALA A 357 -23.24 15.64 -6.38
CA ALA A 357 -24.38 16.00 -7.22
C ALA A 357 -25.36 14.83 -7.49
N VAL A 358 -24.89 13.58 -7.47
CA VAL A 358 -25.78 12.40 -7.53
C VAL A 358 -26.54 12.24 -6.21
N VAL A 359 -25.85 12.35 -5.07
CA VAL A 359 -26.47 12.19 -3.75
C VAL A 359 -27.48 13.31 -3.48
N GLU A 360 -27.12 14.57 -3.75
CA GLU A 360 -28.02 15.73 -3.62
C GLU A 360 -29.30 15.59 -4.47
N ARG A 361 -29.21 14.94 -5.64
CA ARG A 361 -30.35 14.73 -6.55
C ARG A 361 -31.26 13.57 -6.14
N GLU A 362 -30.69 12.46 -5.68
CA GLU A 362 -31.43 11.19 -5.52
C GLU A 362 -31.72 10.80 -4.05
N ALA A 363 -30.91 11.29 -3.11
CA ALA A 363 -31.10 11.13 -1.68
C ALA A 363 -30.41 12.27 -0.89
N PRO A 364 -30.91 13.52 -0.99
CA PRO A 364 -30.31 14.67 -0.30
C PRO A 364 -30.20 14.49 1.22
N GLU A 365 -31.06 13.63 1.80
CA GLU A 365 -31.00 13.24 3.21
C GLU A 365 -29.70 12.52 3.60
N LEU A 366 -28.96 11.93 2.66
CA LEU A 366 -27.72 11.18 2.89
C LEU A 366 -26.44 12.01 2.70
N VAL A 367 -26.54 13.25 2.21
CA VAL A 367 -25.38 14.15 2.02
C VAL A 367 -24.55 14.38 3.30
N PRO A 368 -25.15 14.53 4.50
CA PRO A 368 -24.38 14.64 5.75
C PRO A 368 -23.51 13.41 6.02
N ASN A 369 -24.02 12.22 5.69
CA ASN A 369 -23.40 10.92 5.90
C ASN A 369 -22.31 10.57 4.88
N LEU A 370 -22.28 11.25 3.72
CA LEU A 370 -21.28 11.00 2.67
C LEU A 370 -19.85 11.32 3.17
N THR A 371 -18.89 10.46 2.85
CA THR A 371 -17.46 10.69 3.08
C THR A 371 -17.03 12.04 2.50
N LYS A 372 -16.18 12.79 3.23
CA LYS A 372 -15.73 14.15 2.81
C LYS A 372 -14.65 14.15 1.71
N SER A 373 -14.47 13.01 1.06
CA SER A 373 -13.55 12.75 -0.05
C SER A 373 -14.06 11.51 -0.81
N ALA A 374 -13.74 11.45 -2.10
CA ALA A 374 -13.90 10.28 -2.96
C ALA A 374 -12.58 9.50 -3.11
N GLY A 375 -11.59 9.72 -2.23
CA GLY A 375 -10.32 8.97 -2.18
C GLY A 375 -9.06 9.81 -2.43
N THR A 376 -8.01 9.19 -2.96
CA THR A 376 -6.69 9.81 -3.21
C THR A 376 -6.00 9.20 -4.43
N GLY A 377 -4.95 9.86 -4.92
CA GLY A 377 -3.96 9.20 -5.79
C GLY A 377 -3.35 7.96 -5.11
N ILE A 378 -2.88 7.01 -5.93
CA ILE A 378 -2.26 5.76 -5.50
C ILE A 378 -1.11 5.37 -6.44
N GLY A 379 -0.04 4.83 -5.88
CA GLY A 379 1.18 4.50 -6.62
C GLY A 379 2.16 3.72 -5.75
N LEU A 380 3.38 4.25 -5.58
CA LEU A 380 4.33 3.70 -4.61
C LEU A 380 3.88 3.93 -3.15
N GLU A 381 3.15 5.02 -2.94
CA GLU A 381 2.38 5.35 -1.74
C GLU A 381 0.95 4.83 -1.90
N PHE A 382 0.37 4.22 -0.85
CA PHE A 382 -1.05 3.83 -0.86
C PHE A 382 -2.00 5.04 -0.90
N ARG A 383 -1.56 6.20 -0.36
CA ARG A 383 -2.31 7.46 -0.37
C ARG A 383 -1.40 8.63 -0.74
N GLU A 384 -1.45 9.04 -2.01
CA GLU A 384 -0.75 10.22 -2.49
C GLU A 384 -1.53 11.48 -2.06
N SER A 385 -1.13 12.07 -0.94
CA SER A 385 -1.85 13.16 -0.26
C SER A 385 -2.06 14.42 -1.13
N GLY A 386 -1.11 14.73 -2.01
CA GLY A 386 -1.22 15.81 -3.00
C GLY A 386 -2.28 15.59 -4.10
N LEU A 387 -2.87 14.40 -4.18
CA LEU A 387 -3.90 14.00 -5.15
C LEU A 387 -5.21 13.57 -4.46
N GLY A 388 -5.57 14.21 -3.34
CA GLY A 388 -6.85 13.96 -2.68
C GLY A 388 -8.06 14.32 -3.56
N LEU A 389 -9.01 13.39 -3.73
CA LEU A 389 -10.25 13.57 -4.47
C LEU A 389 -11.31 14.27 -3.60
N ASN A 390 -11.19 15.59 -3.43
CA ASN A 390 -12.07 16.39 -2.59
C ASN A 390 -12.36 17.77 -3.22
N ALA A 391 -13.38 18.46 -2.72
CA ALA A 391 -13.86 19.76 -3.24
C ALA A 391 -12.86 20.94 -3.20
N LYS A 392 -11.62 20.74 -2.76
CA LYS A 392 -10.59 21.80 -2.68
C LYS A 392 -9.41 21.60 -3.63
N ASN A 393 -9.32 20.45 -4.32
CA ASN A 393 -8.16 20.11 -5.13
C ASN A 393 -8.33 20.53 -6.60
N GLU A 394 -7.87 21.74 -6.91
CA GLU A 394 -8.01 22.33 -8.25
C GLU A 394 -6.97 21.85 -9.28
N LYS A 395 -6.09 20.89 -8.93
CA LYS A 395 -5.14 20.33 -9.88
C LYS A 395 -5.85 19.69 -11.08
N VAL A 396 -5.26 19.83 -12.26
CA VAL A 396 -5.78 19.25 -13.51
C VAL A 396 -5.36 17.79 -13.64
N LEU A 397 -6.33 16.93 -13.92
CA LEU A 397 -6.16 15.51 -14.22
C LEU A 397 -5.35 15.33 -15.51
N LYS A 398 -4.35 14.44 -15.47
CA LYS A 398 -3.49 14.08 -16.60
C LYS A 398 -3.58 12.58 -16.85
N ALA A 399 -3.46 12.16 -18.11
CA ALA A 399 -3.32 10.75 -18.45
C ALA A 399 -2.09 10.16 -17.72
N GLY A 400 -2.20 8.92 -17.28
CA GLY A 400 -1.21 8.25 -16.42
C GLY A 400 -1.32 8.57 -14.93
N MET A 401 -2.19 9.48 -14.48
CA MET A 401 -2.56 9.53 -13.05
C MET A 401 -3.36 8.29 -12.66
N VAL A 402 -3.24 7.85 -11.40
CA VAL A 402 -3.96 6.70 -10.86
C VAL A 402 -4.53 7.05 -9.51
N PHE A 403 -5.79 6.67 -9.28
CA PHE A 403 -6.55 6.98 -8.07
C PHE A 403 -7.13 5.71 -7.44
N ASN A 404 -7.10 5.67 -6.11
CA ASN A 404 -8.01 4.87 -5.31
C ASN A 404 -9.28 5.70 -5.15
N VAL A 405 -10.28 5.46 -6.00
CA VAL A 405 -11.60 6.09 -5.88
C VAL A 405 -12.34 5.33 -4.80
N SER A 406 -12.57 5.96 -3.65
CA SER A 406 -13.15 5.35 -2.45
C SER A 406 -14.19 6.30 -1.86
N LEU A 407 -15.45 5.86 -1.85
CA LEU A 407 -16.61 6.66 -1.47
C LEU A 407 -17.55 5.82 -0.59
N GLY A 408 -18.15 6.43 0.43
CA GLY A 408 -19.07 5.72 1.32
C GLY A 408 -20.05 6.61 2.08
N PHE A 409 -21.04 5.97 2.68
CA PHE A 409 -21.97 6.57 3.64
C PHE A 409 -21.69 6.06 5.05
N GLN A 410 -21.59 6.97 6.01
CA GLN A 410 -21.25 6.71 7.41
C GLN A 410 -22.48 6.87 8.32
N ASN A 411 -22.60 6.00 9.33
CA ASN A 411 -23.58 6.13 10.43
C ASN A 411 -25.05 6.25 9.97
N LEU A 412 -25.43 5.51 8.93
CA LEU A 412 -26.82 5.39 8.49
C LEU A 412 -27.64 4.59 9.50
N GLN A 413 -28.93 4.90 9.61
CA GLN A 413 -29.85 4.25 10.55
C GLN A 413 -30.93 3.49 9.79
N ALA A 414 -31.07 2.19 10.07
CA ALA A 414 -32.16 1.34 9.60
C ALA A 414 -33.18 1.10 10.73
N LYS A 415 -34.47 1.03 10.39
CA LYS A 415 -35.52 0.69 11.37
C LYS A 415 -35.61 -0.81 11.52
N THR A 416 -35.03 -1.34 12.60
CA THR A 416 -34.99 -2.77 12.91
C THR A 416 -35.10 -2.98 14.43
N SER A 417 -35.57 -4.16 14.84
CA SER A 417 -35.61 -4.57 16.25
C SER A 417 -34.25 -5.06 16.78
N ASN A 418 -33.24 -5.17 15.92
CA ASN A 418 -31.90 -5.65 16.28
C ASN A 418 -30.87 -4.51 16.22
N SER A 419 -30.29 -4.17 17.37
CA SER A 419 -29.33 -3.06 17.49
C SER A 419 -28.04 -3.25 16.67
N LYS A 420 -27.66 -4.50 16.34
CA LYS A 420 -26.52 -4.78 15.43
C LYS A 420 -26.79 -4.47 13.96
N SER A 421 -28.05 -4.32 13.59
CA SER A 421 -28.49 -3.97 12.23
C SER A 421 -29.03 -2.53 12.14
N GLU A 422 -29.15 -1.82 13.27
CA GLU A 422 -29.69 -0.45 13.34
C GLU A 422 -28.72 0.56 12.73
N ASN A 423 -27.50 0.64 13.25
CA ASN A 423 -26.44 1.44 12.64
C ASN A 423 -25.78 0.67 11.49
N PHE A 424 -25.59 1.31 10.34
CA PHE A 424 -24.80 0.74 9.25
C PHE A 424 -23.98 1.78 8.49
N SER A 425 -23.04 1.32 7.69
CA SER A 425 -22.27 2.13 6.74
C SER A 425 -22.09 1.36 5.45
N LEU A 426 -21.80 2.06 4.36
CA LEU A 426 -21.60 1.48 3.03
C LEU A 426 -20.31 2.05 2.44
N LEU A 427 -19.52 1.22 1.78
CA LEU A 427 -18.24 1.59 1.16
C LEU A 427 -18.05 0.90 -0.19
N LEU A 428 -17.69 1.69 -1.21
CA LEU A 428 -17.19 1.21 -2.48
C LEU A 428 -15.83 1.84 -2.76
N ALA A 429 -14.88 1.03 -3.21
CA ALA A 429 -13.62 1.55 -3.73
C ALA A 429 -13.10 0.74 -4.93
N ASP A 430 -12.47 1.43 -5.88
CA ASP A 430 -11.82 0.87 -7.06
C ASP A 430 -10.50 1.57 -7.38
N THR A 431 -9.55 0.83 -7.95
CA THR A 431 -8.32 1.41 -8.52
C THR A 431 -8.58 1.83 -9.96
N VAL A 432 -8.44 3.11 -10.25
CA VAL A 432 -8.79 3.71 -11.54
C VAL A 432 -7.59 4.44 -12.13
N ILE A 433 -7.25 4.11 -13.37
CA ILE A 433 -6.17 4.73 -14.14
C ILE A 433 -6.79 5.74 -15.09
N VAL A 434 -6.32 6.99 -15.10
CA VAL A 434 -6.69 8.00 -16.10
C VAL A 434 -5.95 7.68 -17.40
N THR A 435 -6.69 7.46 -18.49
CA THR A 435 -6.15 7.19 -19.83
C THR A 435 -6.27 8.43 -20.71
N ASP A 436 -5.64 8.44 -21.88
CA ASP A 436 -5.72 9.59 -22.81
C ASP A 436 -7.15 9.88 -23.29
N ASP A 437 -7.98 8.84 -23.39
CA ASP A 437 -9.39 8.87 -23.84
C ASP A 437 -10.42 8.91 -22.68
N GLY A 438 -10.01 8.61 -21.45
CA GLY A 438 -10.90 8.57 -20.30
C GLY A 438 -10.27 7.89 -19.08
N ARG A 439 -10.74 6.69 -18.77
CA ARG A 439 -10.32 5.92 -17.59
C ARG A 439 -10.46 4.42 -17.77
N ASP A 440 -9.62 3.68 -17.05
CA ASP A 440 -9.60 2.22 -16.95
C ASP A 440 -9.77 1.80 -15.47
N VAL A 441 -10.82 1.02 -15.18
CA VAL A 441 -11.12 0.52 -13.83
C VAL A 441 -10.40 -0.82 -13.65
N ALA A 442 -9.17 -0.76 -13.14
CA ALA A 442 -8.26 -1.90 -13.06
C ALA A 442 -8.74 -3.00 -12.09
N THR A 443 -9.68 -2.69 -11.19
CA THR A 443 -10.32 -3.64 -10.25
C THR A 443 -11.69 -4.16 -10.70
N SER A 444 -12.10 -3.89 -11.95
CA SER A 444 -13.41 -4.27 -12.53
C SER A 444 -13.74 -5.76 -12.51
N ALA A 445 -12.75 -6.65 -12.32
CA ALA A 445 -12.99 -8.08 -12.13
C ALA A 445 -13.71 -8.43 -10.81
N SER A 446 -13.73 -7.52 -9.83
CA SER A 446 -14.55 -7.61 -8.62
C SER A 446 -15.86 -6.86 -8.85
N SER A 447 -17.01 -7.56 -8.85
CA SER A 447 -18.29 -6.91 -9.12
C SER A 447 -18.73 -5.97 -7.99
N LYS A 448 -19.56 -5.00 -8.35
CA LYS A 448 -20.29 -4.08 -7.44
C LYS A 448 -21.74 -3.88 -7.89
N SER A 449 -22.26 -4.78 -8.72
CA SER A 449 -23.66 -4.73 -9.14
C SER A 449 -24.54 -5.30 -8.04
N VAL A 450 -25.75 -4.76 -7.85
CA VAL A 450 -26.65 -5.11 -6.73
C VAL A 450 -26.92 -6.62 -6.66
N LYS A 451 -27.11 -7.27 -7.82
CA LYS A 451 -27.34 -8.73 -7.90
C LYS A 451 -26.15 -9.61 -7.54
N ASP A 452 -24.92 -9.07 -7.52
CA ASP A 452 -23.71 -9.83 -7.21
C ASP A 452 -23.20 -9.56 -5.77
N ILE A 453 -23.95 -8.77 -4.99
CA ILE A 453 -23.57 -8.36 -3.62
C ILE A 453 -24.71 -8.49 -2.60
N ALA A 454 -25.95 -8.69 -3.06
CA ALA A 454 -27.11 -8.92 -2.22
C ALA A 454 -27.39 -10.42 -2.11
N TYR A 455 -27.51 -10.89 -0.87
CA TYR A 455 -27.83 -12.27 -0.51
C TYR A 455 -29.17 -12.27 0.22
N SER A 456 -29.93 -13.35 0.09
CA SER A 456 -31.22 -13.52 0.78
C SER A 456 -31.41 -14.97 1.19
N PHE A 457 -31.84 -15.21 2.44
CA PHE A 457 -32.05 -16.58 2.94
C PHE A 457 -33.42 -17.17 2.57
N ASN A 458 -34.34 -16.34 2.07
CA ASN A 458 -35.74 -16.69 1.84
C ASN A 458 -36.09 -16.87 0.35
N GLU A 459 -35.15 -17.32 -0.48
CA GLU A 459 -35.50 -17.78 -1.83
C GLU A 459 -36.09 -19.19 -1.72
N ASP A 460 -37.41 -19.29 -1.87
CA ASP A 460 -38.13 -20.53 -2.13
C ASP A 460 -37.56 -21.23 -3.39
N GLU A 461 -37.78 -22.55 -3.48
CA GLU A 461 -37.27 -23.45 -4.52
C GLU A 461 -37.69 -23.08 -5.97
N GLU A 462 -37.04 -22.10 -6.61
CA GLU A 462 -37.02 -21.96 -8.08
C GLU A 462 -35.80 -22.67 -8.69
N GLU A 463 -35.86 -24.00 -8.73
CA GLU A 463 -34.89 -24.81 -9.48
C GLU A 463 -34.91 -24.44 -10.99
N GLU A 464 -33.80 -23.90 -11.53
CA GLU A 464 -33.57 -23.92 -12.97
C GLU A 464 -33.46 -25.38 -13.46
N VAL A 465 -34.56 -25.90 -14.01
CA VAL A 465 -34.70 -27.31 -14.42
C VAL A 465 -33.70 -27.70 -15.51
N HIS A 466 -32.60 -28.35 -15.12
CA HIS A 466 -31.70 -29.07 -16.01
C HIS A 466 -32.01 -30.58 -16.01
N PRO A 467 -32.48 -31.17 -17.12
CA PRO A 467 -33.02 -32.53 -17.11
C PRO A 467 -31.93 -33.61 -17.22
N LYS A 468 -31.65 -34.37 -16.14
CA LYS A 468 -30.84 -35.61 -16.20
C LYS A 468 -31.38 -36.76 -15.32
N VAL A 469 -32.14 -37.63 -15.98
CA VAL A 469 -32.25 -39.11 -15.85
C VAL A 469 -31.62 -39.80 -14.61
N LYS A 470 -32.45 -40.48 -13.80
CA LYS A 470 -32.08 -41.45 -12.75
C LYS A 470 -31.50 -42.76 -13.33
N PRO A 471 -30.75 -43.56 -12.54
CA PRO A 471 -31.42 -44.73 -11.93
C PRO A 471 -31.25 -44.88 -10.40
N GLU A 472 -32.22 -45.59 -9.83
CA GLU A 472 -32.32 -46.18 -8.48
C GLU A 472 -31.35 -47.37 -8.29
N SER A 473 -31.13 -48.00 -7.12
CA SER A 473 -31.28 -47.70 -5.68
C SER A 473 -30.60 -48.85 -4.89
N ILE A 474 -30.49 -48.75 -3.55
CA ILE A 474 -30.76 -49.81 -2.53
C ILE A 474 -30.24 -49.33 -1.16
N ALA A 475 -31.03 -49.55 -0.10
CA ALA A 475 -30.73 -49.13 1.28
C ALA A 475 -30.49 -50.32 2.21
N LYS A 476 -29.87 -50.08 3.39
CA LYS A 476 -30.36 -50.55 4.71
C LYS A 476 -29.58 -50.03 5.94
N ASP A 477 -30.28 -50.03 7.07
CA ASP A 477 -30.02 -49.35 8.35
C ASP A 477 -28.92 -49.97 9.26
N ALA A 478 -28.40 -49.20 10.24
CA ALA A 478 -28.82 -49.31 11.66
C ALA A 478 -27.91 -48.65 12.74
N VAL A 479 -28.50 -47.71 13.50
CA VAL A 479 -28.50 -47.56 14.99
C VAL A 479 -27.20 -47.34 15.82
N PHE A 480 -27.10 -46.12 16.38
CA PHE A 480 -26.62 -45.67 17.71
C PHE A 480 -25.53 -46.39 18.55
N SER A 481 -24.65 -45.56 19.14
CA SER A 481 -24.17 -45.71 20.54
C SER A 481 -23.86 -44.34 21.17
N LYS A 482 -24.03 -44.23 22.49
CA LYS A 482 -24.06 -42.97 23.27
C LYS A 482 -22.85 -42.89 24.21
N ALA A 483 -22.12 -41.77 24.23
CA ALA A 483 -21.02 -41.55 25.17
C ALA A 483 -21.08 -40.16 25.84
N THR A 484 -21.22 -40.22 27.16
CA THR A 484 -21.50 -39.18 28.15
C THR A 484 -20.52 -38.00 28.18
N LEU A 485 -21.06 -36.78 28.29
CA LEU A 485 -20.33 -35.57 28.70
C LEU A 485 -19.66 -35.75 30.06
N ARG A 486 -18.42 -35.25 30.21
CA ARG A 486 -17.89 -34.82 31.52
C ARG A 486 -17.54 -33.35 31.42
N SER A 487 -18.14 -32.57 32.33
CA SER A 487 -17.72 -31.19 32.61
C SER A 487 -16.34 -31.23 33.26
N ASP A 488 -15.43 -30.36 32.82
CA ASP A 488 -14.27 -30.00 33.62
C ASP A 488 -14.20 -28.48 33.73
N ASN A 489 -13.86 -28.00 34.93
CA ASN A 489 -13.96 -26.59 35.28
C ASN A 489 -12.73 -25.82 34.77
N GLY A 490 -12.91 -24.54 34.46
CA GLY A 490 -11.90 -23.77 33.74
C GLY A 490 -10.61 -23.48 34.53
N GLU A 491 -9.48 -23.92 33.97
CA GLU A 491 -8.24 -23.15 33.97
C GLU A 491 -7.86 -22.86 32.51
N ILE A 492 -7.60 -21.58 32.18
CA ILE A 492 -7.16 -21.22 30.83
C ILE A 492 -5.74 -21.76 30.64
N SER A 493 -5.57 -22.72 29.73
CA SER A 493 -4.28 -23.36 29.46
C SER A 493 -3.19 -22.33 29.16
N LYS A 494 -1.96 -22.61 29.59
CA LYS A 494 -0.78 -21.78 29.28
C LYS A 494 -0.52 -21.64 27.77
N GLU A 495 -1.04 -22.56 26.95
CA GLU A 495 -1.01 -22.42 25.49
C GLU A 495 -2.05 -21.41 24.99
N GLU A 496 -3.24 -21.41 25.57
CA GLU A 496 -4.33 -20.51 25.22
C GLU A 496 -4.01 -19.07 25.62
N LEU A 497 -3.47 -18.86 26.83
CA LEU A 497 -2.92 -17.55 27.24
C LEU A 497 -1.80 -17.05 26.31
N ARG A 498 -1.00 -17.94 25.72
CA ARG A 498 0.02 -17.56 24.73
C ARG A 498 -0.59 -17.16 23.39
N LYS A 499 -1.61 -17.89 22.91
CA LYS A 499 -2.34 -17.54 21.68
C LYS A 499 -3.05 -16.21 21.84
N GLN A 500 -3.75 -15.99 22.95
CA GLN A 500 -4.42 -14.73 23.28
C GLN A 500 -3.42 -13.57 23.37
N HIS A 501 -2.27 -13.76 24.02
CA HIS A 501 -1.23 -12.72 24.07
C HIS A 501 -0.61 -12.43 22.70
N GLN A 502 -0.40 -13.45 21.85
CA GLN A 502 0.07 -13.25 20.48
C GLN A 502 -0.97 -12.56 19.59
N ALA A 503 -2.24 -12.90 19.72
CA ALA A 503 -3.35 -12.25 19.02
C ALA A 503 -3.49 -10.78 19.45
N GLU A 504 -3.41 -10.47 20.75
CA GLU A 504 -3.42 -9.11 21.27
C GLU A 504 -2.24 -8.27 20.73
N LEU A 505 -1.03 -8.83 20.70
CA LEU A 505 0.14 -8.17 20.11
C LEU A 505 -0.02 -7.95 18.59
N ALA A 506 -0.59 -8.92 17.87
CA ALA A 506 -0.89 -8.78 16.44
C ALA A 506 -1.95 -7.69 16.20
N ARG A 507 -3.00 -7.62 17.03
CA ARG A 507 -4.03 -6.57 16.96
C ARG A 507 -3.42 -5.19 17.19
N GLN A 508 -2.60 -5.03 18.24
CA GLN A 508 -1.91 -3.77 18.51
C GLN A 508 -1.02 -3.34 17.34
N LYS A 509 -0.27 -4.27 16.74
CA LYS A 509 0.55 -4.00 15.55
C LYS A 509 -0.30 -3.60 14.34
N ASN A 510 -1.46 -4.23 14.13
CA ASN A 510 -2.37 -3.92 13.03
C ASN A 510 -3.09 -2.58 13.21
N GLU A 511 -3.53 -2.24 14.43
CA GLU A 511 -4.10 -0.93 14.75
C GLU A 511 -3.07 0.20 14.59
N GLU A 512 -1.83 0.00 15.05
CA GLU A 512 -0.75 0.98 14.89
C GLU A 512 -0.39 1.15 13.41
N THR A 513 -0.28 0.05 12.66
CA THR A 513 -0.10 0.04 11.21
C THR A 513 -1.20 0.88 10.54
N ALA A 514 -2.48 0.62 10.82
CA ALA A 514 -3.59 1.36 10.23
C ALA A 514 -3.54 2.87 10.54
N ARG A 515 -3.22 3.27 11.78
CA ARG A 515 -3.05 4.71 12.14
C ARG A 515 -1.94 5.40 11.33
N ARG A 516 -0.79 4.74 11.18
CA ARG A 516 0.34 5.26 10.39
C ARG A 516 -0.03 5.37 8.90
N LEU A 517 -0.70 4.36 8.34
CA LEU A 517 -1.21 4.36 6.95
C LEU A 517 -2.30 5.42 6.70
N ALA A 518 -3.03 5.82 7.73
CA ALA A 518 -3.97 6.92 7.67
C ALA A 518 -3.31 8.31 7.70
N GLY A 519 -2.01 8.40 8.03
CA GLY A 519 -1.29 9.66 8.23
C GLY A 519 -1.59 10.34 9.57
N VAL A 520 -1.96 9.57 10.60
CA VAL A 520 -2.19 10.07 11.96
C VAL A 520 -0.90 9.92 12.77
N GLU A 521 -0.41 11.02 13.36
CA GLU A 521 0.82 11.02 14.14
C GLU A 521 0.70 10.14 15.39
N SER A 522 1.66 9.23 15.57
CA SER A 522 1.88 8.49 16.81
C SER A 522 2.81 9.28 17.73
N GLY A 523 2.30 9.73 18.88
CA GLY A 523 3.12 10.37 19.91
C GLY A 523 4.20 9.43 20.46
N SER A 524 5.34 9.99 20.86
CA SER A 524 6.56 9.27 21.23
C SER A 524 6.36 8.22 22.34
N GLY A 525 6.38 6.94 21.97
CA GLY A 525 6.44 5.79 22.88
C GLY A 525 7.86 5.24 23.00
N ASP A 526 8.36 5.11 24.24
CA ASP A 526 9.73 4.66 24.53
C ASP A 526 9.87 3.12 24.36
N GLY A 527 10.62 2.70 23.34
CA GLY A 527 10.67 1.32 22.84
C GLY A 527 12.00 0.60 23.08
N ARG A 528 12.29 0.19 24.33
CA ARG A 528 13.44 -0.69 24.63
C ARG A 528 13.15 -2.16 24.31
N ALA A 529 13.39 -2.58 23.06
CA ALA A 529 13.47 -3.99 22.68
C ALA A 529 14.93 -4.42 22.38
N SER A 530 15.30 -5.64 22.75
CA SER A 530 16.68 -6.13 22.66
C SER A 530 17.03 -6.61 21.24
N VAL A 531 17.94 -5.88 20.58
CA VAL A 531 18.34 -6.11 19.19
C VAL A 531 19.09 -7.44 19.02
N ARG A 532 18.57 -8.33 18.18
CA ARG A 532 19.38 -9.31 17.43
C ARG A 532 19.63 -8.76 16.03
N ALA A 533 20.87 -8.84 15.56
CA ALA A 533 21.25 -8.27 14.28
C ALA A 533 20.85 -9.19 13.12
N ALA A 534 19.91 -8.73 12.28
CA ALA A 534 19.72 -9.20 10.91
C ALA A 534 20.04 -8.02 9.97
N SER A 535 20.87 -8.26 8.95
CA SER A 535 21.47 -7.19 8.11
C SER A 535 21.00 -7.27 6.66
N ASP A 536 19.70 -7.45 6.48
CA ASP A 536 19.08 -7.65 5.18
C ASP A 536 18.42 -6.38 4.67
N LEU A 537 18.65 -6.09 3.39
CA LEU A 537 17.81 -5.13 2.67
C LEU A 537 16.46 -5.82 2.46
N ILE A 538 15.37 -5.17 2.88
CA ILE A 538 14.03 -5.54 2.42
C ILE A 538 13.94 -5.11 0.95
N ALA A 539 14.00 -6.08 0.05
CA ALA A 539 13.78 -5.88 -1.37
C ALA A 539 12.68 -6.84 -1.84
N TYR A 540 11.63 -6.28 -2.44
CA TYR A 540 10.79 -7.07 -3.33
C TYR A 540 11.66 -7.57 -4.47
N LYS A 541 11.59 -8.87 -4.75
CA LYS A 541 12.65 -9.63 -5.40
C LYS A 541 12.50 -9.59 -6.92
N VAL A 542 12.70 -8.39 -7.48
CA VAL A 542 12.60 -8.15 -8.92
C VAL A 542 13.72 -8.87 -9.67
N LEU A 543 13.38 -9.98 -10.34
CA LEU A 543 14.25 -10.63 -11.33
C LEU A 543 13.76 -10.38 -12.75
N MET A 544 14.34 -9.35 -13.38
CA MET A 544 14.33 -9.15 -14.83
C MET A 544 15.12 -10.29 -15.51
N ASN A 545 14.48 -10.99 -16.44
CA ASN A 545 15.18 -11.66 -17.54
C ASN A 545 14.22 -11.89 -18.71
N CYS A 546 14.10 -10.88 -19.56
CA CYS A 546 13.47 -11.01 -20.88
C CYS A 546 14.55 -11.31 -21.92
N ARG A 547 14.67 -12.56 -22.38
CA ARG A 547 15.34 -12.90 -23.64
C ARG A 547 14.56 -13.96 -24.43
N HIS A 548 13.88 -13.48 -25.47
CA HIS A 548 13.78 -14.04 -26.83
C HIS A 548 13.51 -15.55 -27.04
N LEU A 549 12.29 -15.82 -27.53
CA LEU A 549 11.94 -16.61 -28.73
C LEU A 549 12.64 -17.96 -29.00
N GLY A 550 11.86 -19.04 -29.11
CA GLY A 550 12.37 -20.36 -29.50
C GLY A 550 11.36 -21.47 -29.85
N LYS A 551 10.32 -21.16 -30.64
CA LYS A 551 9.23 -22.05 -31.11
C LYS A 551 8.20 -22.50 -30.06
#